data_AF-A0A830FMW7-F1
#
_entry.id   AF-A0A830FMW7-F1
#
_cell.length_a   1.000
_cell.length_b   1.000
_cell.length_c   1.000
_cell.angle_alpha   90.00
_cell.angle_beta   90.00
_cell.angle_gamma   90.00
#
_symmetry.space_group_name_H-M   'P 1'
#
loop_
_entity.id
_entity.type
_entity.pdbx_description
1 polymer ?
#
loop_
_entity_poly.entity_id
_entity_poly.type
_entity_poly.pdbx_seq_one_letter_code
_entity_poly.pdbx_strand_id
1 'polypeptide(L)'
;MDSSDRSERLATTTRRRVLKAAGTGVGLTALGTTASTGQQSDYWTVVALPDTQVYAKEGTPYGKDQTQWIADNADAENIAFVSHEGDVVDHGDDDAEWEYMDEAMATLDGVVPYATVTGNHDYATLWDRNSSVAKYREYFGPSRYEGRDWFGGAGPTNGDEGRDNLSTYQLFSAGGYDFLHLALEWEPPGTVDDPSTTLGWAQSVLDQYPDRATILTTHSYLRDEPQRRTRKLQEASEIGNTGQTVWEDLVSPNGQIFMVLCGHWHDGTGKSGGEAHQVSTNNAGSSVYELLANYQFRDDGGHGLLRCIEFRPGDGSDEPDRIQVRTYSPSTDEEQTDDDSQFGFDLDFDARFSSSSPGTPTPTATPDTPDIPTVTFQQGTDGYSGTTDTEIRAAEPEASYGTAETLSIDSSDPEGSGSTTQVLLRFDGIIGTDGGQIPPGSDVKQATVALETSDGGDGAAVHRLRTEWSADSTWASFDGGIQADGSQAVAEAVTRTGTVETDETSIDVTTSVQAWANGAQNAGWVFRPLGNDDWDIQSADSAIPPTLTVSYTPSETVAGDVDGDGDVDTDDVGRLQRSIAGEDVNVDRDAADVDGDGDVDIGDAVATRNLAGDNQ
;
A
#
# COMPACT_ATOMS: atom_id res chain seq x y z
N MET A 1 -8.51 35.98 46.83
CA MET A 1 -8.46 34.86 47.79
C MET A 1 -9.72 34.07 47.57
N ASP A 2 -9.75 32.88 46.99
CA ASP A 2 -8.79 31.97 46.35
C ASP A 2 -9.74 30.89 45.74
N SER A 3 -9.74 30.67 44.42
CA SER A 3 -9.38 29.38 43.75
C SER A 3 -10.19 28.16 44.20
N SER A 4 -10.70 27.22 43.40
CA SER A 4 -10.82 26.90 41.97
C SER A 4 -11.72 25.64 41.93
N ASP A 5 -12.71 25.58 41.05
CA ASP A 5 -12.78 24.71 39.88
C ASP A 5 -12.19 23.28 40.00
N ARG A 6 -13.01 22.26 39.71
CA ARG A 6 -12.57 20.93 39.26
C ARG A 6 -13.70 20.18 38.54
N SER A 7 -13.66 20.33 37.22
CA SER A 7 -14.22 19.44 36.21
C SER A 7 -13.68 18.00 36.36
N GLU A 8 -14.57 17.01 36.21
CA GLU A 8 -14.26 15.59 36.12
C GLU A 8 -13.62 15.29 34.75
N ARG A 9 -12.31 14.99 34.74
CA ARG A 9 -11.67 14.30 33.61
C ARG A 9 -11.73 12.80 33.86
N LEU A 10 -12.41 12.08 32.97
CA LEU A 10 -12.24 10.64 32.76
C LEU A 10 -10.81 10.41 32.24
N ALA A 11 -9.98 9.76 33.07
CA ALA A 11 -8.67 9.30 32.67
C ALA A 11 -8.77 7.85 32.19
N THR A 12 -8.62 7.64 30.88
CA THR A 12 -8.33 6.35 30.26
C THR A 12 -7.04 5.80 30.88
N THR A 13 -7.14 4.68 31.60
CA THR A 13 -6.02 4.06 32.28
C THR A 13 -5.41 2.99 31.37
N THR A 14 -4.26 3.27 30.75
CA THR A 14 -3.51 2.29 29.95
C THR A 14 -2.98 1.16 30.85
N ARG A 15 -3.19 -0.09 30.44
CA ARG A 15 -3.05 -1.34 31.24
C ARG A 15 -1.63 -1.73 31.66
N ARG A 16 -0.57 -0.98 31.34
CA ARG A 16 0.82 -1.42 31.58
C ARG A 16 1.45 -0.80 32.83
N ARG A 17 1.21 -1.33 34.05
CA ARG A 17 2.12 -1.17 35.22
C ARG A 17 1.96 -2.25 36.31
N VAL A 18 2.77 -3.30 36.28
CA VAL A 18 3.15 -4.18 37.41
C VAL A 18 4.55 -4.75 37.05
N LEU A 19 5.71 -4.47 37.65
CA LEU A 19 6.23 -4.63 39.03
C LEU A 19 7.45 -3.68 39.23
N LYS A 20 7.50 -2.82 40.26
CA LYS A 20 8.12 -2.97 41.60
C LYS A 20 9.66 -3.11 41.68
N ALA A 21 10.27 -2.02 42.16
CA ALA A 21 11.58 -1.96 42.80
C ALA A 21 11.55 -2.44 44.27
N ALA A 22 12.58 -3.19 44.68
CA ALA A 22 13.20 -3.25 46.02
C ALA A 22 14.46 -4.13 45.85
N GLY A 23 15.68 -3.74 46.24
CA GLY A 23 16.09 -3.31 47.58
C GLY A 23 17.05 -4.36 48.13
N THR A 24 18.31 -3.96 48.32
CA THR A 24 19.50 -4.75 48.70
C THR A 24 19.36 -5.59 49.98
N GLY A 25 19.89 -6.82 49.94
CA GLY A 25 20.13 -7.66 51.13
C GLY A 25 21.08 -8.82 50.83
N VAL A 26 22.25 -8.83 51.48
CA VAL A 26 23.32 -9.85 51.36
C VAL A 26 23.00 -11.09 52.18
N GLY A 27 23.19 -12.31 51.63
CA GLY A 27 23.22 -13.55 52.42
C GLY A 27 23.29 -14.88 51.63
N LEU A 28 24.50 -15.44 51.54
CA LEU A 28 24.95 -16.84 51.33
C LEU A 28 24.07 -17.92 50.60
N THR A 29 24.60 -18.37 49.46
CA THR A 29 24.68 -19.74 48.89
C THR A 29 23.62 -20.81 49.23
N ALA A 30 22.84 -21.17 48.20
CA ALA A 30 22.55 -22.57 47.85
C ALA A 30 22.52 -22.69 46.31
N LEU A 31 23.36 -23.56 45.76
CA LEU A 31 23.37 -23.94 44.34
C LEU A 31 22.09 -24.70 44.03
N GLY A 32 21.09 -23.99 43.52
CA GLY A 32 19.98 -24.56 42.76
C GLY A 32 20.11 -24.07 41.33
N THR A 33 20.22 -24.99 40.38
CA THR A 33 19.99 -24.69 38.97
C THR A 33 18.53 -24.27 38.81
N THR A 34 18.24 -22.99 39.04
CA THR A 34 17.03 -22.37 38.52
C THR A 34 17.19 -22.39 37.02
N ALA A 35 16.37 -23.20 36.35
CA ALA A 35 16.06 -22.99 34.95
C ALA A 35 15.81 -21.49 34.80
N SER A 36 16.57 -20.85 33.91
CA SER A 36 16.20 -19.55 33.38
C SER A 36 14.78 -19.72 32.87
N THR A 37 13.80 -19.18 33.60
CA THR A 37 12.52 -18.82 32.99
C THR A 37 12.90 -17.83 31.92
N GLY A 38 13.06 -18.31 30.68
CA GLY A 38 13.32 -17.47 29.53
C GLY A 38 12.31 -16.34 29.60
N GLN A 39 12.80 -15.12 29.65
CA GLN A 39 11.97 -13.96 29.44
C GLN A 39 11.30 -14.22 28.10
N GLN A 40 9.99 -14.51 28.12
CA GLN A 40 9.21 -14.66 26.91
C GLN A 40 9.51 -13.42 26.10
N SER A 41 10.02 -13.61 24.89
CA SER A 41 10.39 -12.48 24.06
C SER A 41 9.14 -11.63 23.86
N ASP A 42 9.29 -10.31 23.95
CA ASP A 42 8.14 -9.42 23.75
C ASP A 42 7.65 -9.43 22.29
N TYR A 43 8.38 -10.11 21.39
CA TYR A 43 8.02 -10.29 19.98
C TYR A 43 7.27 -11.59 19.71
N TRP A 44 6.49 -11.63 18.63
CA TRP A 44 5.92 -12.86 18.06
C TRP A 44 6.29 -12.98 16.59
N THR A 45 6.21 -14.20 16.05
CA THR A 45 6.68 -14.50 14.69
C THR A 45 5.58 -15.13 13.85
N VAL A 46 5.46 -14.69 12.60
CA VAL A 46 4.79 -15.42 11.53
C VAL A 46 5.87 -15.98 10.61
N VAL A 47 5.82 -17.28 10.31
CA VAL A 47 6.77 -17.89 9.37
C VAL A 47 6.11 -18.06 8.01
N ALA A 48 6.77 -17.60 6.95
CA ALA A 48 6.35 -17.87 5.59
C ALA A 48 7.20 -19.00 4.99
N LEU A 49 6.55 -19.99 4.39
CA LEU A 49 7.14 -21.13 3.68
C LEU A 49 6.88 -20.95 2.17
N PRO A 50 7.89 -20.50 1.41
CA PRO A 50 7.74 -20.29 -0.03
C PRO A 50 8.01 -21.56 -0.84
N ASP A 51 7.26 -21.73 -1.93
CA ASP A 51 7.50 -22.61 -3.09
C ASP A 51 8.36 -23.86 -2.79
N THR A 52 7.74 -24.89 -2.20
CA THR A 52 8.44 -26.12 -1.77
C THR A 52 8.54 -27.19 -2.84
N GLN A 53 8.00 -26.93 -4.04
CA GLN A 53 7.80 -27.92 -5.09
C GLN A 53 9.08 -28.68 -5.47
N VAL A 54 10.23 -28.00 -5.49
CA VAL A 54 11.53 -28.63 -5.77
C VAL A 54 11.90 -29.67 -4.70
N TYR A 55 11.56 -29.43 -3.44
CA TYR A 55 11.86 -30.35 -2.33
C TYR A 55 11.01 -31.62 -2.43
N ALA A 56 9.74 -31.46 -2.80
CA ALA A 56 8.81 -32.56 -3.00
C ALA A 56 9.24 -33.46 -4.16
N LYS A 57 9.53 -32.86 -5.32
CA LYS A 57 10.00 -33.54 -6.53
C LYS A 57 11.26 -34.38 -6.31
N GLU A 58 12.25 -33.79 -5.66
CA GLU A 58 13.56 -34.40 -5.48
C GLU A 58 13.65 -35.24 -4.19
N GLY A 59 12.65 -35.15 -3.31
CA GLY A 59 12.61 -35.84 -2.02
C GLY A 59 13.77 -35.44 -1.09
N THR A 60 14.20 -34.18 -1.15
CA THR A 60 15.29 -33.63 -0.31
C THR A 60 14.84 -33.55 1.16
N PRO A 61 15.71 -33.33 2.16
CA PRO A 61 15.25 -33.17 3.54
C PRO A 61 14.63 -31.79 3.82
N TYR A 62 14.73 -30.82 2.91
CA TYR A 62 14.55 -29.39 3.22
C TYR A 62 13.15 -29.01 3.73
N GLY A 63 12.06 -29.53 3.13
CA GLY A 63 10.71 -29.26 3.64
C GLY A 63 10.47 -29.84 5.04
N LYS A 64 11.10 -30.99 5.35
CA LYS A 64 11.06 -31.61 6.68
C LYS A 64 11.93 -30.83 7.67
N ASP A 65 13.10 -30.35 7.25
CA ASP A 65 13.99 -29.53 8.09
C ASP A 65 13.32 -28.19 8.45
N GLN A 66 12.62 -27.55 7.50
CA GLN A 66 11.82 -26.34 7.74
C GLN A 66 10.76 -26.56 8.83
N THR A 67 9.89 -27.56 8.63
CA THR A 67 8.77 -27.84 9.53
C THR A 67 9.22 -28.37 10.88
N GLN A 68 10.29 -29.15 10.94
CA GLN A 68 10.90 -29.61 12.19
C GLN A 68 11.53 -28.45 12.97
N TRP A 69 12.24 -27.54 12.30
CA TRP A 69 12.80 -26.36 12.96
C TRP A 69 11.70 -25.47 13.54
N ILE A 70 10.60 -25.25 12.79
CA ILE A 70 9.44 -24.51 13.30
C ILE A 70 8.89 -25.19 14.56
N ALA A 71 8.71 -26.51 14.54
CA ALA A 71 8.16 -27.23 15.69
C ALA A 71 9.10 -27.18 16.91
N ASP A 72 10.41 -27.30 16.70
CA ASP A 72 11.41 -27.26 17.76
C ASP A 72 11.58 -25.84 18.34
N ASN A 73 11.30 -24.80 17.56
CA ASN A 73 11.49 -23.40 17.94
C ASN A 73 10.17 -22.64 18.18
N ALA A 74 9.01 -23.30 18.12
CA ALA A 74 7.69 -22.65 18.26
C ALA A 74 7.62 -21.76 19.51
N ASP A 75 8.04 -22.27 20.66
CA ASP A 75 8.08 -21.51 21.92
C ASP A 75 9.22 -20.48 21.97
N ALA A 76 10.40 -20.82 21.42
CA ALA A 76 11.60 -20.00 21.53
C ALA A 76 11.56 -18.75 20.65
N GLU A 77 10.98 -18.88 19.46
CA GLU A 77 10.78 -17.81 18.48
C GLU A 77 9.37 -17.20 18.57
N ASN A 78 8.55 -17.69 19.51
CA ASN A 78 7.15 -17.29 19.70
C ASN A 78 6.37 -17.31 18.38
N ILE A 79 6.45 -18.44 17.67
CA ILE A 79 5.83 -18.63 16.36
C ILE A 79 4.32 -18.77 16.56
N ALA A 80 3.57 -17.77 16.11
CA ALA A 80 2.13 -17.69 16.27
C ALA A 80 1.36 -18.26 15.09
N PHE A 81 1.96 -18.28 13.90
CA PHE A 81 1.34 -18.74 12.67
C PHE A 81 2.38 -19.14 11.62
N VAL A 82 2.04 -20.10 10.76
CA VAL A 82 2.83 -20.45 9.56
C VAL A 82 1.97 -20.30 8.31
N SER A 83 2.41 -19.52 7.33
CA SER A 83 1.76 -19.38 6.04
C SER A 83 2.58 -20.05 4.94
N HIS A 84 2.00 -21.00 4.22
CA HIS A 84 2.63 -21.60 3.05
C HIS A 84 2.12 -20.93 1.78
N GLU A 85 3.04 -20.42 0.95
CA GLU A 85 2.74 -19.47 -0.15
C GLU A 85 2.34 -20.14 -1.47
N GLY A 86 2.29 -21.48 -1.49
CA GLY A 86 1.76 -22.28 -2.60
C GLY A 86 2.84 -23.11 -3.27
N ASP A 87 2.49 -23.74 -4.40
CA ASP A 87 3.35 -24.74 -5.07
C ASP A 87 3.93 -25.74 -4.07
N VAL A 88 3.01 -26.44 -3.40
CA VAL A 88 3.35 -27.44 -2.38
C VAL A 88 4.17 -28.56 -3.04
N VAL A 89 3.73 -29.02 -4.21
CA VAL A 89 4.38 -30.06 -5.03
C VAL A 89 4.74 -29.54 -6.42
N ASP A 90 5.60 -30.25 -7.18
CA ASP A 90 6.01 -29.88 -8.55
C ASP A 90 5.10 -30.51 -9.61
N HIS A 91 4.55 -31.69 -9.30
CA HIS A 91 3.63 -32.40 -10.17
C HIS A 91 2.36 -32.77 -9.39
N GLY A 92 1.28 -32.01 -9.61
CA GLY A 92 0.00 -32.24 -8.94
C GLY A 92 -0.64 -33.61 -9.20
N ASP A 93 -0.15 -34.41 -10.16
CA ASP A 93 -0.58 -35.80 -10.40
C ASP A 93 0.33 -36.88 -9.78
N ASP A 94 1.45 -36.53 -9.14
CA ASP A 94 2.38 -37.48 -8.51
C ASP A 94 2.08 -37.70 -7.02
N ASP A 95 1.63 -38.91 -6.67
CA ASP A 95 1.34 -39.31 -5.28
C ASP A 95 2.54 -39.18 -4.33
N ALA A 96 3.76 -39.44 -4.80
CA ALA A 96 4.93 -39.47 -3.93
C ALA A 96 5.29 -38.06 -3.41
N GLU A 97 5.07 -37.03 -4.23
CA GLU A 97 5.33 -35.64 -3.84
C GLU A 97 4.32 -35.17 -2.78
N TRP A 98 3.04 -35.52 -2.96
CA TRP A 98 2.00 -35.22 -1.96
C TRP A 98 2.22 -35.97 -0.64
N GLU A 99 2.57 -37.26 -0.68
CA GLU A 99 2.91 -38.04 0.51
C GLU A 99 4.12 -37.44 1.25
N TYR A 100 5.13 -36.96 0.51
CA TYR A 100 6.30 -36.31 1.09
C TYR A 100 5.92 -35.01 1.83
N MET A 101 5.15 -34.13 1.18
CA MET A 101 4.77 -32.84 1.77
C MET A 101 3.73 -32.98 2.88
N ASP A 102 2.84 -33.97 2.80
CA ASP A 102 1.94 -34.34 3.89
C ASP A 102 2.74 -34.72 5.15
N GLU A 103 3.75 -35.59 4.99
CA GLU A 103 4.62 -36.00 6.10
C GLU A 103 5.40 -34.81 6.68
N ALA A 104 5.93 -33.92 5.84
CA ALA A 104 6.64 -32.72 6.28
C ALA A 104 5.70 -31.81 7.10
N MET A 105 4.58 -31.41 6.51
CA MET A 105 3.63 -30.47 7.12
C MET A 105 2.89 -31.06 8.33
N ALA A 106 2.74 -32.39 8.42
CA ALA A 106 2.14 -33.06 9.60
C ALA A 106 2.94 -32.80 10.89
N THR A 107 4.22 -32.42 10.78
CA THR A 107 5.04 -32.00 11.92
C THR A 107 4.44 -30.78 12.65
N LEU A 108 3.70 -29.92 11.95
CA LEU A 108 3.07 -28.73 12.52
C LEU A 108 1.72 -29.02 13.19
N ASP A 109 1.15 -30.22 12.99
CA ASP A 109 -0.21 -30.55 13.44
C ASP A 109 -0.34 -30.54 14.97
N GLY A 110 -1.07 -29.54 15.47
CA GLY A 110 -1.26 -29.34 16.90
C GLY A 110 -0.06 -28.70 17.60
N VAL A 111 0.91 -28.20 16.83
CA VAL A 111 2.04 -27.42 17.33
C VAL A 111 1.78 -25.93 17.13
N VAL A 112 1.50 -25.51 15.90
CA VAL A 112 1.25 -24.10 15.53
C VAL A 112 0.08 -24.02 14.53
N PRO A 113 -0.75 -22.97 14.54
CA PRO A 113 -1.70 -22.73 13.46
C PRO A 113 -1.00 -22.50 12.13
N TYR A 114 -1.57 -23.01 11.04
CA TYR A 114 -1.02 -22.79 9.70
C TYR A 114 -2.07 -22.85 8.62
N ALA A 115 -1.70 -22.39 7.43
CA ALA A 115 -2.49 -22.50 6.22
C ALA A 115 -1.60 -22.79 5.01
N THR A 116 -2.22 -23.35 3.98
CA THR A 116 -1.63 -23.53 2.66
C THR A 116 -2.55 -22.91 1.61
N VAL A 117 -1.95 -22.42 0.52
CA VAL A 117 -2.67 -22.07 -0.71
C VAL A 117 -2.23 -23.00 -1.84
N THR A 118 -3.04 -23.10 -2.89
CA THR A 118 -2.61 -23.75 -4.14
C THR A 118 -1.71 -22.80 -4.93
N GLY A 119 -0.70 -23.36 -5.60
CA GLY A 119 0.01 -22.73 -6.71
C GLY A 119 -0.33 -23.36 -8.08
N ASN A 120 0.36 -22.95 -9.13
CA ASN A 120 0.13 -23.46 -10.49
C ASN A 120 0.61 -24.91 -10.69
N HIS A 121 1.50 -25.42 -9.83
CA HIS A 121 1.96 -26.81 -9.85
C HIS A 121 1.04 -27.78 -9.11
N ASP A 122 0.19 -27.28 -8.20
CA ASP A 122 -0.69 -28.10 -7.34
C ASP A 122 -1.95 -28.64 -8.07
N TYR A 123 -2.04 -28.36 -9.37
CA TYR A 123 -3.07 -28.86 -10.26
C TYR A 123 -2.56 -30.10 -10.99
N ALA A 124 -3.42 -31.08 -11.25
CA ALA A 124 -3.04 -32.35 -11.88
C ALA A 124 -2.33 -32.18 -13.24
N THR A 125 -2.59 -31.09 -13.93
CA THR A 125 -1.81 -30.61 -15.06
C THR A 125 -1.30 -29.22 -14.72
N LEU A 126 0.03 -29.08 -14.69
CA LEU A 126 0.74 -27.81 -14.50
C LEU A 126 0.17 -26.68 -15.38
N TRP A 127 -0.06 -25.50 -14.79
CA TRP A 127 -0.66 -24.30 -15.40
C TRP A 127 -2.13 -24.41 -15.84
N ASP A 128 -2.73 -25.60 -15.76
CA ASP A 128 -4.12 -25.81 -16.17
C ASP A 128 -5.02 -25.79 -14.94
N ARG A 129 -5.55 -24.59 -14.64
CA ARG A 129 -6.56 -24.41 -13.59
C ARG A 129 -7.76 -25.36 -13.77
N ASN A 130 -8.11 -25.77 -14.99
CA ASN A 130 -9.24 -26.67 -15.23
C ASN A 130 -8.94 -28.13 -14.91
N SER A 131 -7.69 -28.49 -14.65
CA SER A 131 -7.29 -29.84 -14.27
C SER A 131 -7.48 -30.11 -12.77
N SER A 132 -7.60 -31.38 -12.39
CA SER A 132 -8.05 -31.76 -11.04
C SER A 132 -7.17 -31.22 -9.91
N VAL A 133 -7.81 -30.81 -8.80
CA VAL A 133 -7.18 -30.44 -7.52
C VAL A 133 -7.53 -31.44 -6.41
N ALA A 134 -7.92 -32.66 -6.78
CA ALA A 134 -8.41 -33.65 -5.82
C ALA A 134 -7.36 -34.02 -4.76
N LYS A 135 -6.08 -34.13 -5.16
CA LYS A 135 -4.98 -34.45 -4.23
C LYS A 135 -4.70 -33.31 -3.26
N TYR A 136 -4.64 -32.07 -3.73
CA TYR A 136 -4.55 -30.91 -2.83
C TYR A 136 -5.67 -30.93 -1.78
N ARG A 137 -6.93 -31.17 -2.20
CA ARG A 137 -8.07 -31.24 -1.27
C ARG A 137 -7.98 -32.43 -0.31
N GLU A 138 -7.42 -33.55 -0.74
CA GLU A 138 -7.21 -34.75 0.08
C GLU A 138 -6.19 -34.50 1.20
N TYR A 139 -5.04 -33.89 0.88
CA TYR A 139 -3.94 -33.72 1.83
C TYR A 139 -3.98 -32.39 2.60
N PHE A 140 -4.42 -31.30 1.95
CA PHE A 140 -4.34 -29.92 2.44
C PHE A 140 -5.69 -29.18 2.44
N GLY A 141 -6.79 -29.88 2.14
CA GLY A 141 -8.14 -29.34 2.28
C GLY A 141 -8.60 -29.22 3.74
N PRO A 142 -9.83 -28.73 3.98
CA PRO A 142 -10.35 -28.39 5.31
C PRO A 142 -10.29 -29.52 6.34
N SER A 143 -10.38 -30.78 5.89
CA SER A 143 -10.33 -31.94 6.78
C SER A 143 -9.04 -32.02 7.62
N ARG A 144 -7.94 -31.42 7.15
CA ARG A 144 -6.68 -31.29 7.89
C ARG A 144 -6.82 -30.35 9.10
N TYR A 145 -7.67 -29.34 8.98
CA TYR A 145 -7.88 -28.28 9.97
C TYR A 145 -9.15 -28.49 10.81
N GLU A 146 -10.03 -29.41 10.42
CA GLU A 146 -11.29 -29.66 11.11
C GLU A 146 -11.09 -29.98 12.61
N GLY A 147 -11.86 -29.29 13.45
CA GLY A 147 -11.81 -29.45 14.90
C GLY A 147 -10.69 -28.67 15.59
N ARG A 148 -9.84 -27.94 14.84
CA ARG A 148 -8.94 -26.93 15.39
C ARG A 148 -9.74 -25.66 15.70
N ASP A 149 -9.50 -25.07 16.85
CA ASP A 149 -10.17 -23.87 17.35
C ASP A 149 -9.82 -22.60 16.56
N TRP A 150 -8.62 -22.59 15.97
CA TRP A 150 -8.15 -21.53 15.06
C TRP A 150 -8.65 -21.67 13.62
N PHE A 151 -9.26 -22.79 13.22
CA PHE A 151 -9.79 -22.94 11.87
C PHE A 151 -11.17 -22.30 11.76
N GLY A 152 -11.28 -21.27 10.91
CA GLY A 152 -12.51 -20.50 10.77
C GLY A 152 -13.46 -21.01 9.69
N GLY A 153 -12.92 -21.52 8.59
CA GLY A 153 -13.73 -22.08 7.51
C GLY A 153 -13.00 -22.10 6.16
N ALA A 154 -13.75 -22.52 5.14
CA ALA A 154 -13.26 -22.69 3.78
C ALA A 154 -14.19 -22.05 2.75
N GLY A 155 -13.61 -21.62 1.64
CA GLY A 155 -14.27 -20.90 0.57
C GLY A 155 -15.17 -21.77 -0.31
N PRO A 156 -16.13 -21.14 -1.01
CA PRO A 156 -17.09 -21.80 -1.89
C PRO A 156 -16.43 -22.38 -3.13
N THR A 157 -17.22 -23.10 -3.94
CA THR A 157 -16.88 -23.39 -5.34
C THR A 157 -17.30 -22.21 -6.21
N ASN A 158 -16.50 -21.89 -7.23
CA ASN A 158 -16.86 -20.99 -8.33
C ASN A 158 -17.93 -21.56 -9.30
N GLY A 159 -18.64 -22.62 -8.91
CA GLY A 159 -19.65 -23.30 -9.72
C GLY A 159 -19.15 -24.59 -10.40
N ASP A 160 -17.85 -24.86 -10.33
CA ASP A 160 -17.23 -26.07 -10.87
C ASP A 160 -17.19 -27.21 -9.83
N GLU A 161 -17.64 -28.39 -10.24
CA GLU A 161 -17.68 -29.58 -9.39
C GLU A 161 -16.25 -29.98 -8.97
N GLY A 162 -15.99 -29.98 -7.66
CA GLY A 162 -14.68 -30.35 -7.09
C GLY A 162 -13.67 -29.20 -6.93
N ARG A 163 -14.11 -27.94 -7.07
CA ARG A 163 -13.31 -26.71 -6.85
C ARG A 163 -13.58 -25.99 -5.54
N ASP A 164 -14.50 -26.50 -4.73
CA ASP A 164 -14.73 -26.00 -3.39
C ASP A 164 -13.52 -26.25 -2.47
N ASN A 165 -13.39 -25.42 -1.44
CA ASN A 165 -12.48 -25.62 -0.32
C ASN A 165 -10.97 -25.47 -0.63
N LEU A 166 -10.61 -24.69 -1.66
CA LEU A 166 -9.20 -24.37 -1.98
C LEU A 166 -8.67 -23.17 -1.18
N SER A 167 -9.58 -22.30 -0.77
CA SER A 167 -9.28 -21.12 0.06
C SER A 167 -9.79 -21.34 1.49
N THR A 168 -9.07 -20.84 2.48
CA THR A 168 -9.39 -21.02 3.90
C THR A 168 -9.10 -19.75 4.71
N TYR A 169 -9.67 -19.66 5.91
CA TYR A 169 -9.25 -18.65 6.86
C TYR A 169 -9.03 -19.22 8.25
N GLN A 170 -8.10 -18.60 8.97
CA GLN A 170 -7.68 -19.00 10.30
C GLN A 170 -7.70 -17.77 11.23
N LEU A 171 -7.96 -18.02 12.51
CA LEU A 171 -8.00 -17.01 13.55
C LEU A 171 -6.92 -17.34 14.58
N PHE A 172 -6.07 -16.37 14.89
CA PHE A 172 -5.05 -16.53 15.93
C PHE A 172 -4.86 -15.23 16.70
N SER A 173 -4.15 -15.29 17.83
CA SER A 173 -3.86 -14.11 18.65
C SER A 173 -2.40 -14.14 19.09
N ALA A 174 -1.73 -12.99 19.02
CA ALA A 174 -0.32 -12.85 19.40
C ALA A 174 -0.02 -11.40 19.80
N GLY A 175 0.94 -11.19 20.69
CA GLY A 175 1.28 -9.83 21.15
C GLY A 175 0.17 -9.08 21.89
N GLY A 176 -0.94 -9.74 22.22
CA GLY A 176 -2.15 -9.10 22.75
C GLY A 176 -3.15 -8.61 21.69
N TYR A 177 -2.90 -8.90 20.41
CA TYR A 177 -3.75 -8.57 19.28
C TYR A 177 -4.42 -9.81 18.69
N ASP A 178 -5.51 -9.59 17.95
CA ASP A 178 -6.28 -10.60 17.28
C ASP A 178 -6.08 -10.51 15.76
N PHE A 179 -5.72 -11.64 15.15
CA PHE A 179 -5.42 -11.73 13.73
C PHE A 179 -6.42 -12.61 12.99
N LEU A 180 -6.61 -12.29 11.72
CA LEU A 180 -7.24 -13.11 10.69
C LEU A 180 -6.15 -13.45 9.66
N HIS A 181 -5.97 -14.72 9.35
CA HIS A 181 -5.22 -15.14 8.18
C HIS A 181 -6.19 -15.58 7.10
N LEU A 182 -6.04 -15.05 5.90
CA LEU A 182 -6.85 -15.39 4.74
C LEU A 182 -5.94 -16.02 3.68
N ALA A 183 -6.14 -17.31 3.40
CA ALA A 183 -5.43 -18.09 2.41
C ALA A 183 -6.30 -18.26 1.17
N LEU A 184 -5.93 -17.61 0.06
CA LEU A 184 -6.65 -17.67 -1.20
C LEU A 184 -5.87 -18.47 -2.25
N GLU A 185 -6.58 -19.30 -3.00
CA GLU A 185 -6.03 -20.08 -4.11
C GLU A 185 -5.22 -19.22 -5.10
N TRP A 186 -4.34 -19.86 -5.88
CA TRP A 186 -3.64 -19.23 -7.02
C TRP A 186 -4.62 -18.39 -7.84
N GLU A 187 -4.26 -17.15 -8.18
CA GLU A 187 -5.07 -16.16 -8.93
C GLU A 187 -6.56 -16.22 -8.57
N PRO A 188 -6.95 -15.77 -7.37
CA PRO A 188 -8.25 -16.10 -6.78
C PRO A 188 -9.41 -15.61 -7.65
N PRO A 189 -10.36 -16.47 -8.06
CA PRO A 189 -11.36 -16.12 -9.06
C PRO A 189 -12.55 -15.29 -8.54
N GLY A 190 -13.23 -14.63 -9.48
CA GLY A 190 -14.50 -13.93 -9.29
C GLY A 190 -14.37 -12.50 -8.76
N THR A 191 -15.43 -11.97 -8.15
CA THR A 191 -15.52 -10.56 -7.75
C THR A 191 -15.97 -10.42 -6.30
N VAL A 192 -15.58 -9.33 -5.64
CA VAL A 192 -15.92 -9.08 -4.23
C VAL A 192 -17.43 -8.98 -3.95
N ASP A 193 -18.24 -8.66 -4.97
CA ASP A 193 -19.70 -8.54 -4.86
C ASP A 193 -20.45 -9.88 -4.92
N ASP A 194 -19.80 -10.97 -5.36
CA ASP A 194 -20.41 -12.29 -5.47
C ASP A 194 -19.83 -13.26 -4.43
N PRO A 195 -20.51 -13.47 -3.28
CA PRO A 195 -20.02 -14.34 -2.21
C PRO A 195 -19.99 -15.84 -2.57
N SER A 196 -20.48 -16.22 -3.75
CA SER A 196 -20.29 -17.58 -4.28
C SER A 196 -18.93 -17.77 -4.95
N THR A 197 -18.21 -16.68 -5.24
CA THR A 197 -16.84 -16.72 -5.76
C THR A 197 -15.81 -16.65 -4.64
N THR A 198 -14.55 -17.00 -4.95
CA THR A 198 -13.45 -16.94 -3.97
C THR A 198 -13.24 -15.52 -3.46
N LEU A 199 -13.24 -14.51 -4.35
CA LEU A 199 -13.00 -13.12 -3.95
C LEU A 199 -14.17 -12.51 -3.15
N GLY A 200 -15.42 -12.80 -3.51
CA GLY A 200 -16.57 -12.35 -2.72
C GLY A 200 -16.73 -13.08 -1.39
N TRP A 201 -16.35 -14.36 -1.33
CA TRP A 201 -16.27 -15.07 -0.05
C TRP A 201 -15.20 -14.46 0.85
N ALA A 202 -14.01 -14.16 0.32
CA ALA A 202 -12.96 -13.45 1.03
C ALA A 202 -13.47 -12.14 1.64
N GLN A 203 -14.16 -11.31 0.84
CA GLN A 203 -14.80 -10.09 1.33
C GLN A 203 -15.78 -10.37 2.48
N SER A 204 -16.64 -11.39 2.35
CA SER A 204 -17.59 -11.74 3.41
C SER A 204 -16.93 -12.16 4.73
N VAL A 205 -15.73 -12.76 4.67
CA VAL A 205 -14.94 -13.12 5.86
C VAL A 205 -14.33 -11.87 6.50
N LEU A 206 -13.80 -10.95 5.70
CA LEU A 206 -13.31 -9.65 6.18
C LEU A 206 -14.42 -8.89 6.91
N ASP A 207 -15.60 -8.79 6.29
CA ASP A 207 -16.80 -8.15 6.87
C ASP A 207 -17.25 -8.82 8.19
N GLN A 208 -17.01 -10.13 8.33
CA GLN A 208 -17.34 -10.88 9.54
C GLN A 208 -16.40 -10.58 10.71
N TYR A 209 -15.14 -10.25 10.42
CA TYR A 209 -14.10 -10.05 11.44
C TYR A 209 -13.39 -8.69 11.30
N PRO A 210 -14.11 -7.57 11.29
CA PRO A 210 -13.54 -6.26 10.96
C PRO A 210 -12.51 -5.76 11.98
N ASP A 211 -12.59 -6.25 13.22
CA ASP A 211 -11.70 -5.86 14.32
C ASP A 211 -10.39 -6.67 14.37
N ARG A 212 -10.13 -7.53 13.39
CA ARG A 212 -8.93 -8.38 13.33
C ARG A 212 -7.96 -7.86 12.28
N ALA A 213 -6.69 -7.69 12.65
CA ALA A 213 -5.66 -7.38 11.68
C ALA A 213 -5.46 -8.57 10.74
N THR A 214 -5.45 -8.33 9.43
CA THR A 214 -5.49 -9.41 8.44
C THR A 214 -4.19 -9.55 7.65
N ILE A 215 -3.70 -10.78 7.61
CA ILE A 215 -2.64 -11.24 6.70
C ILE A 215 -3.32 -12.01 5.57
N LEU A 216 -3.09 -11.58 4.33
CA LEU A 216 -3.53 -12.29 3.12
C LEU A 216 -2.37 -13.12 2.58
N THR A 217 -2.62 -14.35 2.16
CA THR A 217 -1.68 -15.15 1.36
C THR A 217 -2.37 -15.61 0.09
N THR A 218 -1.70 -15.41 -1.04
CA THR A 218 -2.09 -16.00 -2.34
C THR A 218 -0.83 -16.21 -3.17
N HIS A 219 -0.87 -17.18 -4.09
CA HIS A 219 0.35 -17.64 -4.72
C HIS A 219 0.99 -16.63 -5.69
N SER A 220 0.24 -16.13 -6.67
CA SER A 220 0.74 -15.16 -7.65
C SER A 220 0.18 -13.78 -7.37
N TYR A 221 1.04 -12.83 -6.99
CA TYR A 221 0.63 -11.48 -6.62
C TYR A 221 1.68 -10.42 -6.96
N LEU A 222 2.90 -10.57 -6.44
CA LEU A 222 4.02 -9.65 -6.67
C LEU A 222 5.09 -10.32 -7.56
N ARG A 223 5.79 -9.54 -8.37
CA ARG A 223 6.95 -9.87 -9.21
C ARG A 223 8.19 -9.17 -8.65
N ASP A 224 9.35 -9.76 -8.92
CA ASP A 224 10.68 -9.26 -8.57
C ASP A 224 11.34 -8.39 -9.67
N GLU A 225 10.60 -8.05 -10.72
CA GLU A 225 10.97 -7.10 -11.79
C GLU A 225 10.25 -5.73 -11.66
N PRO A 226 10.72 -4.67 -12.37
CA PRO A 226 9.96 -3.42 -12.48
C PRO A 226 8.56 -3.69 -13.06
N GLN A 227 7.51 -3.15 -12.39
CA GLN A 227 6.08 -3.54 -12.45
C GLN A 227 5.70 -4.62 -11.43
N ARG A 228 5.75 -4.24 -10.15
CA ARG A 228 5.78 -5.20 -9.04
C ARG A 228 4.50 -6.02 -8.84
N ARG A 229 3.28 -5.53 -9.08
CA ARG A 229 2.10 -6.42 -9.05
C ARG A 229 1.88 -7.08 -10.40
N THR A 230 1.42 -8.34 -10.39
CA THR A 230 1.02 -9.00 -11.63
C THR A 230 -0.18 -8.27 -12.26
N ARG A 231 -0.13 -8.10 -13.58
CA ARG A 231 -1.18 -7.46 -14.39
C ARG A 231 -1.73 -8.33 -15.51
N LYS A 232 -1.21 -9.56 -15.62
CA LYS A 232 -1.64 -10.54 -16.61
C LYS A 232 -1.90 -11.84 -15.90
N LEU A 233 -3.02 -12.47 -16.21
CA LEU A 233 -3.31 -13.81 -15.70
C LEU A 233 -2.31 -14.80 -16.30
N GLN A 234 -1.85 -15.74 -15.50
CA GLN A 234 -1.00 -16.84 -15.97
C GLN A 234 -1.85 -18.06 -16.35
N GLU A 235 -3.00 -18.22 -15.71
CA GLU A 235 -3.96 -19.28 -16.02
C GLU A 235 -4.76 -18.98 -17.31
N ALA A 236 -5.00 -20.01 -18.13
CA ALA A 236 -5.58 -19.84 -19.47
C ALA A 236 -7.11 -19.74 -19.54
N SER A 237 -7.82 -19.95 -18.43
CA SER A 237 -9.28 -19.87 -18.34
C SER A 237 -9.81 -18.45 -18.10
N GLU A 238 -8.94 -17.50 -17.77
CA GLU A 238 -9.26 -16.07 -17.59
C GLU A 238 -10.38 -15.80 -16.57
N ILE A 239 -10.49 -16.65 -15.54
CA ILE A 239 -11.46 -16.50 -14.45
C ILE A 239 -10.82 -16.03 -13.15
N GLY A 240 -9.49 -16.15 -13.03
CA GLY A 240 -8.71 -15.70 -11.89
C GLY A 240 -8.59 -14.18 -11.83
N ASN A 241 -7.95 -13.69 -10.77
CA ASN A 241 -7.58 -12.28 -10.64
C ASN A 241 -6.07 -12.10 -10.55
N THR A 242 -5.59 -11.04 -11.21
CA THR A 242 -4.20 -10.61 -11.11
C THR A 242 -3.94 -10.00 -9.73
N GLY A 243 -2.67 -9.90 -9.32
CA GLY A 243 -2.28 -9.24 -8.08
C GLY A 243 -2.71 -7.77 -8.05
N GLN A 244 -2.73 -7.09 -9.20
CA GLN A 244 -3.25 -5.73 -9.31
C GLN A 244 -4.77 -5.69 -9.05
N THR A 245 -5.54 -6.61 -9.61
CA THR A 245 -6.99 -6.70 -9.37
C THR A 245 -7.31 -7.08 -7.93
N VAL A 246 -6.59 -8.04 -7.35
CA VAL A 246 -6.72 -8.39 -5.92
C VAL A 246 -6.39 -7.19 -5.03
N TRP A 247 -5.40 -6.36 -5.42
CA TRP A 247 -5.11 -5.11 -4.72
C TRP A 247 -6.26 -4.11 -4.79
N GLU A 248 -6.76 -3.83 -5.99
CA GLU A 248 -7.80 -2.82 -6.23
C GLU A 248 -9.11 -3.21 -5.57
N ASP A 249 -9.54 -4.47 -5.72
CA ASP A 249 -10.87 -4.90 -5.32
C ASP A 249 -10.94 -5.38 -3.86
N LEU A 250 -9.86 -6.00 -3.34
CA LEU A 250 -9.88 -6.66 -2.02
C LEU A 250 -8.91 -6.02 -1.03
N VAL A 251 -7.63 -5.84 -1.36
CA VAL A 251 -6.63 -5.41 -0.37
C VAL A 251 -6.76 -3.94 -0.01
N SER A 252 -6.79 -3.05 -1.02
CA SER A 252 -6.82 -1.61 -0.80
C SER A 252 -8.11 -1.11 -0.16
N PRO A 253 -9.31 -1.67 -0.43
CA PRO A 253 -10.55 -1.21 0.22
C PRO A 253 -10.67 -1.67 1.68
N ASN A 254 -10.03 -2.78 2.05
CA ASN A 254 -10.16 -3.37 3.39
C ASN A 254 -9.01 -2.93 4.30
N GLY A 255 -9.26 -1.85 5.07
CA GLY A 255 -8.28 -1.24 5.99
C GLY A 255 -7.64 -2.20 6.99
N GLN A 256 -8.31 -3.31 7.32
CA GLN A 256 -7.80 -4.32 8.25
C GLN A 256 -6.68 -5.19 7.65
N ILE A 257 -6.58 -5.31 6.32
CA ILE A 257 -5.47 -6.03 5.67
C ILE A 257 -4.23 -5.15 5.78
N PHE A 258 -3.18 -5.69 6.39
CA PHE A 258 -1.92 -4.98 6.60
C PHE A 258 -0.72 -5.69 5.95
N MET A 259 -0.88 -6.93 5.54
CA MET A 259 0.20 -7.72 4.95
C MET A 259 -0.32 -8.66 3.88
N VAL A 260 0.42 -8.77 2.78
CA VAL A 260 0.20 -9.77 1.71
C VAL A 260 1.49 -10.59 1.54
N LEU A 261 1.36 -11.91 1.57
CA LEU A 261 2.43 -12.88 1.35
C LEU A 261 2.18 -13.63 0.05
N CYS A 262 3.22 -13.84 -0.75
CA CYS A 262 3.11 -14.52 -2.05
C CYS A 262 4.44 -15.13 -2.51
N GLY A 263 4.33 -16.09 -3.43
CA GLY A 263 5.45 -16.81 -4.04
C GLY A 263 5.43 -16.67 -5.56
N HIS A 264 5.60 -17.78 -6.28
CA HIS A 264 5.42 -17.91 -7.75
C HIS A 264 6.48 -17.23 -8.62
N TRP A 265 6.78 -15.95 -8.40
CA TRP A 265 7.65 -15.16 -9.28
C TRP A 265 9.11 -15.17 -8.84
N HIS A 266 10.00 -15.30 -9.83
CA HIS A 266 11.44 -15.47 -9.63
C HIS A 266 12.26 -15.01 -10.85
N ASP A 267 11.85 -13.92 -11.50
CA ASP A 267 12.41 -13.45 -12.78
C ASP A 267 13.78 -12.76 -12.62
N GLY A 268 14.11 -12.29 -11.42
CA GLY A 268 15.39 -11.71 -11.06
C GLY A 268 16.55 -12.69 -11.19
N THR A 269 17.79 -12.16 -11.21
CA THR A 269 18.99 -12.98 -11.35
C THR A 269 19.81 -13.05 -10.06
N GLY A 270 20.48 -14.18 -9.83
CA GLY A 270 21.40 -14.34 -8.72
C GLY A 270 20.70 -14.55 -7.37
N LYS A 271 21.30 -14.03 -6.30
CA LYS A 271 20.83 -14.26 -4.92
C LYS A 271 19.59 -13.46 -4.51
N SER A 272 19.18 -12.46 -5.29
CA SER A 272 17.93 -11.70 -5.05
C SER A 272 16.77 -12.17 -5.94
N GLY A 273 17.02 -13.11 -6.88
CA GLY A 273 15.96 -13.66 -7.71
C GLY A 273 14.91 -14.36 -6.85
N GLY A 274 13.64 -14.03 -7.11
CA GLY A 274 12.48 -14.47 -6.35
C GLY A 274 12.27 -13.78 -5.01
N GLU A 275 12.88 -12.62 -4.77
CA GLU A 275 12.59 -11.81 -3.59
C GLU A 275 12.24 -10.39 -3.97
N ALA A 276 11.13 -9.90 -3.42
CA ALA A 276 10.77 -8.49 -3.50
C ALA A 276 9.90 -8.12 -2.30
N HIS A 277 9.88 -6.83 -1.98
CA HIS A 277 8.91 -6.28 -1.05
C HIS A 277 8.53 -4.86 -1.44
N GLN A 278 7.30 -4.46 -1.15
CA GLN A 278 6.87 -3.07 -1.27
C GLN A 278 5.93 -2.67 -0.14
N VAL A 279 5.79 -1.36 0.06
CA VAL A 279 4.83 -0.77 0.99
C VAL A 279 3.86 0.07 0.18
N SER A 280 2.58 -0.23 0.29
CA SER A 280 1.50 0.52 -0.37
C SER A 280 0.57 1.11 0.66
N THR A 281 -0.13 2.18 0.30
CA THR A 281 -1.15 2.80 1.15
C THR A 281 -2.52 2.32 0.71
N ASN A 282 -3.30 1.75 1.63
CA ASN A 282 -4.67 1.35 1.35
C ASN A 282 -5.65 2.55 1.42
N ASN A 283 -6.92 2.32 1.09
CA ASN A 283 -7.95 3.36 1.04
C ASN A 283 -8.26 3.95 2.42
N ALA A 284 -7.87 3.26 3.50
CA ALA A 284 -7.94 3.77 4.87
C ALA A 284 -6.70 4.60 5.28
N GLY A 285 -5.78 4.87 4.35
CA GLY A 285 -4.53 5.60 4.61
C GLY A 285 -3.49 4.81 5.41
N SER A 286 -3.71 3.51 5.61
CA SER A 286 -2.80 2.63 6.35
C SER A 286 -1.83 1.92 5.42
N SER A 287 -0.61 1.68 5.90
CA SER A 287 0.37 0.87 5.17
C SER A 287 -0.06 -0.60 5.05
N VAL A 288 0.24 -1.17 3.89
CA VAL A 288 0.15 -2.60 3.56
C VAL A 288 1.53 -3.06 3.10
N TYR A 289 2.05 -4.10 3.76
CA TYR A 289 3.36 -4.68 3.47
C TYR A 289 3.18 -5.90 2.56
N GLU A 290 3.65 -5.80 1.32
CA GLU A 290 3.50 -6.85 0.31
C GLU A 290 4.86 -7.52 0.09
N LEU A 291 4.95 -8.81 0.38
CA LEU A 291 6.20 -9.56 0.44
C LEU A 291 6.15 -10.75 -0.53
N LEU A 292 7.17 -10.85 -1.39
CA LEU A 292 7.42 -11.96 -2.31
C LEU A 292 8.63 -12.76 -1.84
N ALA A 293 8.47 -14.07 -1.70
CA ALA A 293 9.57 -15.02 -1.52
C ALA A 293 9.37 -16.24 -2.43
N ASN A 294 10.37 -16.55 -3.26
CA ASN A 294 10.40 -17.75 -4.05
C ASN A 294 11.86 -18.17 -4.29
N TYR A 295 12.23 -19.33 -3.76
CA TYR A 295 13.60 -19.83 -3.84
C TYR A 295 13.78 -20.97 -4.83
N GLN A 296 12.74 -21.34 -5.59
CA GLN A 296 12.70 -22.55 -6.40
C GLN A 296 13.83 -22.66 -7.44
N PHE A 297 14.31 -21.54 -7.98
CA PHE A 297 15.40 -21.49 -8.98
C PHE A 297 16.80 -21.25 -8.39
N ARG A 298 16.91 -21.16 -7.06
CA ARG A 298 18.21 -21.20 -6.38
C ARG A 298 18.73 -22.63 -6.33
N ASP A 299 20.01 -22.79 -6.01
CA ASP A 299 20.65 -24.10 -5.88
C ASP A 299 19.83 -25.01 -4.93
N ASP A 300 19.48 -26.20 -5.39
CA ASP A 300 18.59 -27.19 -4.74
C ASP A 300 17.29 -26.58 -4.15
N GLY A 301 16.68 -25.64 -4.86
CA GLY A 301 15.45 -24.94 -4.44
C GLY A 301 15.67 -23.98 -3.26
N GLY A 302 16.92 -23.55 -3.03
CA GLY A 302 17.26 -22.64 -1.94
C GLY A 302 17.49 -23.32 -0.59
N HIS A 303 17.76 -24.63 -0.56
CA HIS A 303 18.20 -25.35 0.66
C HIS A 303 17.25 -25.20 1.87
N GLY A 304 15.94 -25.05 1.68
CA GLY A 304 14.97 -24.91 2.78
C GLY A 304 14.91 -23.51 3.40
N LEU A 305 15.22 -22.46 2.64
CA LEU A 305 15.01 -21.08 3.09
C LEU A 305 13.54 -20.82 3.45
N LEU A 306 13.31 -20.18 4.59
CA LEU A 306 12.02 -19.69 5.06
C LEU A 306 12.16 -18.23 5.52
N ARG A 307 11.05 -17.49 5.57
CA ARG A 307 11.03 -16.13 6.14
C ARG A 307 10.44 -16.12 7.54
N CYS A 308 11.17 -15.54 8.49
CA CYS A 308 10.66 -15.18 9.80
C CYS A 308 10.24 -13.71 9.79
N ILE A 309 8.94 -13.46 9.97
CA ILE A 309 8.34 -12.14 10.07
C ILE A 309 8.06 -11.87 11.54
N GLU A 310 8.96 -11.14 12.17
CA GLU A 310 9.01 -10.91 13.61
C GLU A 310 8.38 -9.55 13.93
N PHE A 311 7.32 -9.56 14.73
CA PHE A 311 6.67 -8.37 15.22
C PHE A 311 7.26 -8.03 16.57
N ARG A 312 8.18 -7.05 16.59
CA ARG A 312 8.98 -6.68 17.75
C ARG A 312 8.43 -5.38 18.35
N PRO A 313 7.74 -5.42 19.50
CA PRO A 313 7.34 -4.21 20.18
C PRO A 313 8.55 -3.40 20.63
N GLY A 314 8.43 -2.10 20.49
CA GLY A 314 9.37 -1.11 20.94
C GLY A 314 9.04 -0.56 22.33
N ASP A 315 9.96 0.20 22.91
CA ASP A 315 9.81 0.78 24.25
C ASP A 315 9.16 2.18 24.23
N GLY A 316 8.75 2.69 23.05
CA GLY A 316 8.06 3.96 22.88
C GLY A 316 8.58 4.77 21.69
N SER A 317 8.47 6.11 21.73
CA SER A 317 8.80 6.98 20.58
C SER A 317 10.27 6.94 20.13
N ASP A 318 11.19 6.50 20.98
CA ASP A 318 12.63 6.43 20.67
C ASP A 318 13.04 5.06 20.09
N GLU A 319 12.20 4.04 20.25
CA GLU A 319 12.38 2.69 19.73
C GLU A 319 10.98 2.24 19.29
N PRO A 320 10.56 2.56 18.05
CA PRO A 320 9.23 2.22 17.58
C PRO A 320 9.05 0.71 17.50
N ASP A 321 7.79 0.28 17.61
CA ASP A 321 7.38 -1.07 17.22
C ASP A 321 7.82 -1.34 15.77
N ARG A 322 8.33 -2.55 15.51
CA ARG A 322 8.95 -2.90 14.23
C ARG A 322 8.56 -4.29 13.75
N ILE A 323 8.13 -4.38 12.50
CA ILE A 323 8.09 -5.64 11.76
C ILE A 323 9.50 -5.88 11.20
N GLN A 324 10.16 -6.95 11.62
CA GLN A 324 11.48 -7.35 11.15
C GLN A 324 11.36 -8.62 10.33
N VAL A 325 11.84 -8.61 9.10
CA VAL A 325 11.92 -9.79 8.24
C VAL A 325 13.36 -10.27 8.21
N ARG A 326 13.54 -11.58 8.32
CA ARG A 326 14.81 -12.29 8.05
C ARG A 326 14.53 -13.59 7.29
N THR A 327 15.44 -13.95 6.39
CA THR A 327 15.40 -15.21 5.66
C THR A 327 16.47 -16.16 6.20
N TYR A 328 16.03 -17.33 6.67
CA TYR A 328 16.87 -18.34 7.31
C TYR A 328 16.68 -19.71 6.67
N SER A 329 17.76 -20.48 6.51
CA SER A 329 17.69 -21.90 6.13
C SER A 329 18.02 -22.79 7.33
N PRO A 330 17.05 -23.58 7.83
CA PRO A 330 17.30 -24.58 8.87
C PRO A 330 18.23 -25.72 8.43
N SER A 331 18.30 -25.98 7.13
CA SER A 331 19.09 -27.08 6.57
C SER A 331 20.59 -26.76 6.51
N THR A 332 20.93 -25.48 6.31
CA THR A 332 22.33 -25.01 6.26
C THR A 332 22.74 -24.25 7.52
N ASP A 333 21.78 -23.84 8.36
CA ASP A 333 21.98 -22.95 9.50
C ASP A 333 22.56 -21.58 9.08
N GLU A 334 22.15 -21.09 7.90
CA GLU A 334 22.60 -19.82 7.34
C GLU A 334 21.45 -18.80 7.28
N GLU A 335 21.76 -17.57 7.70
CA GLU A 335 20.94 -16.38 7.51
C GLU A 335 21.35 -15.68 6.21
N GLN A 336 20.38 -15.29 5.39
CA GLN A 336 20.62 -14.39 4.27
C GLN A 336 20.53 -12.94 4.76
N THR A 337 21.52 -12.12 4.41
CA THR A 337 21.70 -10.78 5.00
C THR A 337 21.73 -9.67 3.95
N ASP A 338 21.34 -9.96 2.71
CA ASP A 338 21.12 -8.90 1.72
C ASP A 338 19.80 -8.17 1.98
N ASP A 339 19.62 -7.03 1.31
CA ASP A 339 18.52 -6.09 1.57
C ASP A 339 17.14 -6.69 1.27
N ASP A 340 17.05 -7.70 0.38
CA ASP A 340 15.80 -8.38 0.03
C ASP A 340 15.50 -9.58 0.96
N SER A 341 16.49 -10.02 1.74
CA SER A 341 16.39 -11.10 2.72
C SER A 341 16.31 -10.63 4.17
N GLN A 342 16.79 -9.43 4.47
CA GLN A 342 16.80 -8.87 5.83
C GLN A 342 16.44 -7.38 5.84
N PHE A 343 15.20 -7.08 6.20
CA PHE A 343 14.66 -5.71 6.20
C PHE A 343 13.63 -5.52 7.32
N GLY A 344 13.11 -4.31 7.50
CA GLY A 344 12.03 -4.09 8.45
C GLY A 344 11.31 -2.77 8.28
N PHE A 345 10.17 -2.66 8.96
CA PHE A 345 9.24 -1.54 8.87
C PHE A 345 8.84 -1.08 10.27
N ASP A 346 8.91 0.22 10.51
CA ASP A 346 8.39 0.82 11.73
C ASP A 346 6.86 0.93 11.62
N LEU A 347 6.15 0.52 12.68
CA LEU A 347 4.70 0.45 12.72
C LEU A 347 4.21 0.46 14.15
N ASP A 348 3.45 1.47 14.57
CA ASP A 348 2.77 1.46 15.87
C ASP A 348 1.72 0.32 15.93
N PHE A 349 2.01 -0.75 16.68
CA PHE A 349 1.15 -1.93 16.74
C PHE A 349 -0.15 -1.64 17.49
N ASP A 350 -0.10 -0.80 18.52
CA ASP A 350 -1.31 -0.42 19.23
C ASP A 350 -2.21 0.37 18.27
N ALA A 351 -1.68 1.34 17.51
CA ALA A 351 -2.47 2.08 16.52
C ALA A 351 -2.98 1.20 15.37
N ARG A 352 -2.17 0.23 14.90
CA ARG A 352 -2.51 -0.60 13.73
C ARG A 352 -3.45 -1.76 14.06
N PHE A 353 -3.25 -2.41 15.20
CA PHE A 353 -3.85 -3.71 15.53
C PHE A 353 -4.82 -3.67 16.70
N SER A 354 -4.88 -2.58 17.48
CA SER A 354 -5.89 -2.49 18.54
C SER A 354 -7.28 -2.29 17.93
N SER A 355 -8.27 -2.95 18.55
CA SER A 355 -9.68 -3.03 18.11
C SER A 355 -10.45 -1.71 18.27
N SER A 356 -9.82 -0.58 18.00
CA SER A 356 -10.43 0.76 18.02
C SER A 356 -10.47 1.35 16.62
N SER A 357 -11.17 0.69 15.72
CA SER A 357 -11.81 1.36 14.59
C SER A 357 -13.31 1.54 14.88
N PRO A 358 -13.94 2.65 14.43
CA PRO A 358 -15.38 2.84 14.50
C PRO A 358 -16.06 1.69 13.75
N GLY A 359 -17.04 1.04 14.39
CA GLY A 359 -17.56 -0.25 13.93
C GLY A 359 -18.07 -0.28 12.49
N THR A 360 -17.89 -1.43 11.86
CA THR A 360 -18.56 -1.85 10.63
C THR A 360 -20.09 -1.78 10.79
N PRO A 361 -20.82 -1.07 9.92
CA PRO A 361 -22.28 -1.03 10.01
C PRO A 361 -22.90 -2.38 9.67
N THR A 362 -23.90 -2.79 10.45
CA THR A 362 -24.81 -3.92 10.15
C THR A 362 -25.63 -3.63 8.88
N PRO A 363 -25.87 -4.59 7.97
CA PRO A 363 -26.59 -4.35 6.73
C PRO A 363 -28.09 -4.19 7.01
N THR A 364 -28.57 -2.95 7.07
CA THR A 364 -30.00 -2.63 6.92
C THR A 364 -30.14 -1.25 6.32
N ALA A 365 -30.49 -1.22 5.02
CA ALA A 365 -30.61 -0.08 4.13
C ALA A 365 -29.29 0.71 3.98
N THR A 366 -28.72 0.66 2.78
CA THR A 366 -27.53 1.40 2.31
C THR A 366 -27.33 2.70 3.09
N PRO A 367 -26.40 2.77 4.05
CA PRO A 367 -25.82 4.01 4.49
C PRO A 367 -24.70 4.34 3.50
N ASP A 368 -24.74 5.53 2.90
CA ASP A 368 -23.66 6.02 2.05
C ASP A 368 -22.34 5.93 2.84
N THR A 369 -21.41 5.09 2.35
CA THR A 369 -19.98 5.26 2.58
C THR A 369 -19.69 6.74 2.32
N PRO A 370 -18.96 7.49 3.17
CA PRO A 370 -18.45 8.76 2.73
C PRO A 370 -17.46 8.44 1.62
N ASP A 371 -17.91 8.56 0.36
CA ASP A 371 -17.04 8.60 -0.81
C ASP A 371 -15.91 9.56 -0.45
N ILE A 372 -14.67 9.08 -0.39
CA ILE A 372 -13.53 9.99 -0.33
C ILE A 372 -13.63 10.80 -1.62
N PRO A 373 -13.85 12.12 -1.56
CA PRO A 373 -14.06 12.91 -2.77
C PRO A 373 -12.90 12.69 -3.74
N THR A 374 -13.23 12.16 -4.91
CA THR A 374 -12.30 12.04 -6.04
C THR A 374 -12.71 13.05 -7.10
N VAL A 375 -11.74 13.80 -7.59
CA VAL A 375 -11.90 14.74 -8.69
C VAL A 375 -10.93 14.37 -9.81
N THR A 376 -11.41 14.48 -11.04
CA THR A 376 -10.61 14.23 -12.24
C THR A 376 -10.58 15.49 -13.10
N PHE A 377 -9.37 15.86 -13.51
CA PHE A 377 -9.10 16.99 -14.37
C PHE A 377 -8.54 16.48 -15.70
N GLN A 378 -9.26 16.70 -16.79
CA GLN A 378 -8.81 16.34 -18.14
C GLN A 378 -9.33 17.36 -19.15
N GLN A 379 -8.45 17.82 -20.05
CA GLN A 379 -8.79 18.87 -21.02
C GLN A 379 -10.00 18.48 -21.87
N GLY A 380 -11.03 19.33 -21.88
CA GLY A 380 -12.24 19.13 -22.68
C GLY A 380 -13.28 18.18 -22.07
N THR A 381 -13.00 17.59 -20.91
CA THR A 381 -13.91 16.69 -20.19
C THR A 381 -14.61 17.44 -19.06
N ASP A 382 -15.93 17.22 -18.90
CA ASP A 382 -16.76 17.80 -17.83
C ASP A 382 -16.65 19.32 -17.63
N GLY A 383 -16.31 20.04 -18.71
CA GLY A 383 -16.16 21.50 -18.70
C GLY A 383 -14.80 22.00 -18.21
N TYR A 384 -13.88 21.11 -17.86
CA TYR A 384 -12.51 21.46 -17.50
C TYR A 384 -11.69 21.84 -18.73
N SER A 385 -11.00 22.98 -18.68
CA SER A 385 -10.14 23.48 -19.76
C SER A 385 -8.82 24.07 -19.25
N GLY A 386 -8.37 23.60 -18.08
CA GLY A 386 -7.20 24.12 -17.37
C GLY A 386 -5.89 23.38 -17.64
N THR A 387 -5.86 22.36 -18.50
CA THR A 387 -4.58 21.71 -18.84
C THR A 387 -3.78 22.61 -19.78
N THR A 388 -2.57 22.97 -19.37
CA THR A 388 -1.58 23.65 -20.20
C THR A 388 -0.35 22.76 -20.30
N ASP A 389 0.15 22.53 -21.51
CA ASP A 389 1.41 21.87 -21.77
C ASP A 389 2.17 22.51 -22.93
N THR A 390 3.48 22.25 -22.96
CA THR A 390 4.39 22.61 -24.05
C THR A 390 5.68 21.82 -23.89
N GLU A 391 6.41 21.65 -24.97
CA GLU A 391 7.80 21.19 -24.93
C GLU A 391 8.74 22.36 -25.19
N ILE A 392 9.95 22.30 -24.64
CA ILE A 392 11.01 23.28 -24.86
C ILE A 392 12.25 22.56 -25.35
N ARG A 393 12.75 22.95 -26.53
CA ARG A 393 13.83 22.27 -27.24
C ARG A 393 15.10 23.10 -27.26
N ALA A 394 16.23 22.53 -26.85
CA ALA A 394 17.53 23.20 -26.94
C ALA A 394 17.97 23.43 -28.39
N ALA A 395 17.57 22.54 -29.32
CA ALA A 395 17.88 22.66 -30.74
C ALA A 395 17.14 23.82 -31.42
N GLU A 396 15.95 24.17 -30.93
CA GLU A 396 15.10 25.24 -31.45
C GLU A 396 14.70 26.21 -30.33
N PRO A 397 15.66 26.98 -29.77
CA PRO A 397 15.47 27.58 -28.45
C PRO A 397 14.44 28.72 -28.37
N GLU A 398 14.03 29.24 -29.53
CA GLU A 398 13.05 30.32 -29.67
C GLU A 398 11.67 29.82 -30.16
N ALA A 399 11.53 28.50 -30.42
CA ALA A 399 10.28 27.91 -30.89
C ALA A 399 9.34 27.61 -29.72
N SER A 400 8.05 27.80 -29.96
CA SER A 400 6.95 27.44 -29.05
C SER A 400 6.18 26.27 -29.64
N TYR A 401 5.78 25.34 -28.77
CA TYR A 401 5.11 24.09 -29.12
C TYR A 401 3.81 23.88 -28.36
N GLY A 402 3.24 24.93 -27.77
CA GLY A 402 2.01 24.84 -26.96
C GLY A 402 0.72 24.54 -27.72
N THR A 403 0.81 24.09 -28.97
CA THR A 403 -0.31 23.52 -29.75
C THR A 403 0.08 22.19 -30.41
N ALA A 404 1.21 21.60 -30.03
CA ALA A 404 1.64 20.31 -30.56
C ALA A 404 0.77 19.21 -29.96
N GLU A 405 0.28 18.27 -30.77
CA GLU A 405 -0.54 17.13 -30.29
C GLU A 405 0.31 16.04 -29.60
N THR A 406 1.63 16.08 -29.79
CA THR A 406 2.60 15.15 -29.20
C THR A 406 3.81 15.94 -28.71
N LEU A 407 4.30 15.60 -27.53
CA LEU A 407 5.42 16.27 -26.86
C LEU A 407 6.51 15.25 -26.59
N SER A 408 7.76 15.63 -26.84
CA SER A 408 8.91 14.73 -26.72
C SER A 408 9.76 15.04 -25.48
N ILE A 409 10.32 14.01 -24.86
CA ILE A 409 11.23 14.11 -23.73
C ILE A 409 12.50 13.33 -24.08
N ASP A 410 13.58 14.05 -24.40
CA ASP A 410 14.82 13.43 -24.85
C ASP A 410 16.05 14.28 -24.52
N SER A 411 17.18 13.66 -24.18
CA SER A 411 18.44 14.36 -23.94
C SER A 411 19.22 14.69 -25.23
N SER A 412 18.80 14.18 -26.39
CA SER A 412 19.53 14.34 -27.65
C SER A 412 18.62 14.44 -28.90
N ASP A 413 17.71 15.42 -28.93
CA ASP A 413 16.77 15.65 -30.03
C ASP A 413 17.14 16.92 -30.84
N PRO A 414 17.40 16.83 -32.16
CA PRO A 414 17.38 15.62 -32.98
C PRO A 414 18.53 14.64 -32.67
N GLU A 415 18.29 13.36 -32.94
CA GLU A 415 19.20 12.24 -32.60
C GLU A 415 20.69 12.57 -32.84
N GLY A 416 21.51 12.35 -31.81
CA GLY A 416 22.95 12.57 -31.84
C GLY A 416 23.40 14.04 -31.75
N SER A 417 22.48 14.99 -31.55
CA SER A 417 22.83 16.40 -31.35
C SER A 417 23.32 16.72 -29.92
N GLY A 418 22.92 15.91 -28.92
CA GLY A 418 23.08 16.23 -27.50
C GLY A 418 22.26 17.44 -27.04
N SER A 419 21.24 17.83 -27.82
CA SER A 419 20.30 18.90 -27.47
C SER A 419 19.15 18.31 -26.68
N THR A 420 18.87 18.86 -25.51
CA THR A 420 17.81 18.36 -24.64
C THR A 420 16.44 18.96 -25.00
N THR A 421 15.40 18.15 -24.94
CA THR A 421 14.00 18.54 -24.93
C THR A 421 13.39 18.23 -23.57
N GLN A 422 12.57 19.15 -23.05
CA GLN A 422 11.84 18.99 -21.79
C GLN A 422 10.36 19.27 -22.02
N VAL A 423 9.49 18.58 -21.29
CA VAL A 423 8.05 18.88 -21.28
C VAL A 423 7.66 19.62 -20.02
N LEU A 424 6.77 20.59 -20.17
CA LEU A 424 6.09 21.29 -19.09
C LEU A 424 4.61 20.92 -19.12
N LEU A 425 4.03 20.57 -17.98
CA LEU A 425 2.61 20.21 -17.85
C LEU A 425 2.04 20.80 -16.56
N ARG A 426 0.87 21.43 -16.65
CA ARG A 426 0.15 22.00 -15.51
C ARG A 426 -1.35 21.80 -15.67
N PHE A 427 -2.03 21.51 -14.56
CA PHE A 427 -3.48 21.56 -14.43
C PHE A 427 -3.85 22.80 -13.62
N ASP A 428 -4.42 23.81 -14.25
CA ASP A 428 -4.85 25.06 -13.65
C ASP A 428 -6.22 24.94 -12.97
N GLY A 429 -6.42 25.69 -11.88
CA GLY A 429 -7.71 25.74 -11.19
C GLY A 429 -8.10 24.42 -10.52
N ILE A 430 -7.13 23.63 -10.07
CA ILE A 430 -7.37 22.36 -9.36
C ILE A 430 -7.58 22.54 -7.86
N ILE A 431 -7.04 23.62 -7.26
CA ILE A 431 -7.28 24.00 -5.86
C ILE A 431 -8.16 25.26 -5.84
N GLY A 432 -9.23 25.23 -5.06
CA GLY A 432 -10.13 26.37 -4.88
C GLY A 432 -11.48 25.95 -4.30
N THR A 433 -12.40 26.90 -4.24
CA THR A 433 -13.73 26.73 -3.61
C THR A 433 -14.85 26.54 -4.64
N ASP A 434 -14.54 26.55 -5.93
CA ASP A 434 -15.54 26.28 -6.97
C ASP A 434 -15.85 24.77 -7.04
N GLY A 435 -17.06 24.43 -7.48
CA GLY A 435 -17.47 23.04 -7.65
C GLY A 435 -16.56 22.29 -8.63
N GLY A 436 -16.06 21.12 -8.21
CA GLY A 436 -15.09 20.34 -8.99
C GLY A 436 -13.63 20.75 -8.78
N GLN A 437 -13.34 21.60 -7.78
CA GLN A 437 -11.97 21.85 -7.30
C GLN A 437 -11.73 21.14 -5.96
N ILE A 438 -10.46 21.07 -5.57
CA ILE A 438 -10.02 20.60 -4.27
C ILE A 438 -9.99 21.80 -3.31
N PRO A 439 -10.72 21.79 -2.19
CA PRO A 439 -10.68 22.87 -1.22
C PRO A 439 -9.25 23.10 -0.70
N PRO A 440 -8.82 24.37 -0.51
CA PRO A 440 -7.57 24.67 0.20
C PRO A 440 -7.49 23.96 1.55
N GLY A 441 -6.30 23.56 1.96
CA GLY A 441 -6.07 22.83 3.21
C GLY A 441 -6.50 21.36 3.18
N SER A 442 -7.08 20.85 2.10
CA SER A 442 -7.47 19.44 2.00
C SER A 442 -6.28 18.48 2.19
N ASP A 443 -6.53 17.36 2.85
CA ASP A 443 -5.58 16.25 2.98
C ASP A 443 -5.67 15.36 1.73
N VAL A 444 -4.72 15.55 0.83
CA VAL A 444 -4.62 14.83 -0.44
C VAL A 444 -4.09 13.43 -0.17
N LYS A 445 -4.95 12.43 -0.36
CA LYS A 445 -4.63 11.01 -0.13
C LYS A 445 -3.84 10.40 -1.27
N GLN A 446 -4.19 10.76 -2.50
CA GLN A 446 -3.52 10.31 -3.71
C GLN A 446 -3.74 11.31 -4.83
N ALA A 447 -2.71 11.57 -5.63
CA ALA A 447 -2.85 12.24 -6.90
C ALA A 447 -1.99 11.56 -7.97
N THR A 448 -2.60 11.23 -9.11
CA THR A 448 -1.93 10.53 -10.22
C THR A 448 -2.18 11.27 -11.53
N VAL A 449 -1.11 11.48 -12.29
CA VAL A 449 -1.18 11.94 -13.68
C VAL A 449 -1.05 10.72 -14.60
N ALA A 450 -2.04 10.48 -15.44
CA ALA A 450 -2.00 9.51 -16.52
C ALA A 450 -1.65 10.20 -17.83
N LEU A 451 -0.65 9.66 -18.55
CA LEU A 451 -0.13 10.15 -19.82
C LEU A 451 -0.22 9.04 -20.86
N GLU A 452 -0.80 9.32 -22.03
CA GLU A 452 -0.78 8.37 -23.15
C GLU A 452 0.58 8.45 -23.87
N THR A 453 1.32 7.34 -23.92
CA THR A 453 2.64 7.25 -24.56
C THR A 453 2.51 6.80 -26.01
N SER A 454 2.90 7.67 -26.94
CA SER A 454 2.93 7.37 -28.38
C SER A 454 4.22 6.71 -28.85
N ASP A 455 5.34 7.00 -28.18
CA ASP A 455 6.62 6.32 -28.40
C ASP A 455 7.33 6.14 -27.06
N GLY A 456 7.76 4.92 -26.77
CA GLY A 456 8.41 4.56 -25.51
C GLY A 456 9.90 4.93 -25.54
N GLY A 457 10.49 5.17 -24.37
CA GLY A 457 11.88 5.61 -24.27
C GLY A 457 12.44 5.55 -22.86
N ASP A 458 13.52 6.28 -22.60
CA ASP A 458 14.22 6.25 -21.30
C ASP A 458 13.44 6.93 -20.16
N GLY A 459 12.36 7.65 -20.50
CA GLY A 459 11.47 8.31 -19.56
C GLY A 459 12.04 9.60 -18.94
N ALA A 460 11.46 10.05 -17.83
CA ALA A 460 11.81 11.33 -17.21
C ALA A 460 11.96 11.28 -15.68
N ALA A 461 12.80 12.18 -15.17
CA ALA A 461 12.69 12.70 -13.81
C ALA A 461 11.68 13.86 -13.82
N VAL A 462 10.62 13.73 -13.03
CA VAL A 462 9.54 14.73 -12.95
C VAL A 462 9.78 15.62 -11.74
N HIS A 463 9.88 16.93 -11.95
CA HIS A 463 10.13 17.89 -10.87
C HIS A 463 9.01 18.91 -10.79
N ARG A 464 8.53 19.20 -9.57
CA ARG A 464 7.56 20.28 -9.34
C ARG A 464 8.20 21.64 -9.61
N LEU A 465 7.57 22.42 -10.48
CA LEU A 465 8.03 23.76 -10.84
C LEU A 465 7.75 24.78 -9.73
N ARG A 466 8.57 25.82 -9.70
CA ARG A 466 8.45 27.02 -8.87
C ARG A 466 8.41 28.31 -9.71
N THR A 467 8.81 28.23 -10.97
CA THR A 467 8.76 29.33 -11.93
C THR A 467 7.51 29.20 -12.79
N GLU A 468 6.76 30.29 -12.91
CA GLU A 468 5.62 30.40 -13.82
C GLU A 468 6.03 30.27 -15.29
N TRP A 469 5.12 29.73 -16.09
CA TRP A 469 5.30 29.54 -17.53
C TRP A 469 3.93 29.55 -18.22
N SER A 470 3.95 29.50 -19.55
CA SER A 470 2.76 29.42 -20.40
C SER A 470 3.03 28.51 -21.61
N ALA A 471 1.97 28.14 -22.34
CA ALA A 471 2.06 27.39 -23.60
C ALA A 471 3.05 28.00 -24.61
N ASP A 472 3.28 29.33 -24.57
CA ASP A 472 4.22 30.06 -25.41
C ASP A 472 5.68 30.04 -24.93
N SER A 473 5.95 29.40 -23.78
CA SER A 473 7.31 29.35 -23.20
C SER A 473 8.24 28.53 -24.07
N THR A 474 9.49 28.98 -24.15
CA THR A 474 10.52 28.40 -25.00
C THR A 474 11.75 28.03 -24.17
N TRP A 475 12.68 27.27 -24.74
CA TRP A 475 13.95 26.97 -24.06
C TRP A 475 14.73 28.23 -23.64
N ALA A 476 14.72 29.27 -24.49
CA ALA A 476 15.34 30.56 -24.22
C ALA A 476 14.62 31.36 -23.11
N SER A 477 13.35 31.03 -22.81
CA SER A 477 12.60 31.67 -21.72
C SER A 477 13.16 31.36 -20.33
N PHE A 478 13.98 30.30 -20.20
CA PHE A 478 14.52 29.80 -18.93
C PHE A 478 16.05 29.80 -18.85
N ASP A 479 16.71 30.69 -19.61
CA ASP A 479 18.19 30.77 -19.67
C ASP A 479 18.87 29.46 -20.11
N GLY A 480 18.16 28.65 -20.92
CA GLY A 480 18.65 27.38 -21.42
C GLY A 480 17.94 26.15 -20.83
N GLY A 481 16.61 26.18 -20.81
CA GLY A 481 15.77 25.12 -20.23
C GLY A 481 15.65 25.18 -18.71
N ILE A 482 14.70 24.43 -18.16
CA ILE A 482 14.43 24.42 -16.72
C ILE A 482 15.52 23.64 -15.96
N GLN A 483 15.95 24.22 -14.84
CA GLN A 483 16.89 23.66 -13.88
C GLN A 483 16.18 23.15 -12.62
N ALA A 484 16.50 21.92 -12.20
CA ALA A 484 16.08 21.36 -10.92
C ALA A 484 17.09 21.73 -9.81
N ASP A 485 17.23 23.02 -9.53
CA ASP A 485 18.23 23.57 -8.60
C ASP A 485 17.62 24.09 -7.28
N GLY A 486 16.32 23.88 -7.08
CA GLY A 486 15.55 24.41 -5.95
C GLY A 486 14.99 25.82 -6.18
N SER A 487 15.41 26.51 -7.24
CA SER A 487 14.92 27.85 -7.61
C SER A 487 13.86 27.81 -8.71
N GLN A 488 14.13 27.16 -9.84
CA GLN A 488 13.17 27.04 -10.96
C GLN A 488 12.23 25.84 -10.81
N ALA A 489 12.78 24.71 -10.36
CA ALA A 489 12.04 23.53 -9.94
C ALA A 489 12.63 22.98 -8.63
N VAL A 490 11.85 22.18 -7.90
CA VAL A 490 12.37 21.45 -6.72
C VAL A 490 13.52 20.54 -7.16
N ALA A 491 14.62 20.52 -6.37
CA ALA A 491 15.82 19.78 -6.73
C ALA A 491 15.60 18.25 -6.74
N GLU A 492 14.86 17.75 -5.76
CA GLU A 492 14.43 16.35 -5.74
C GLU A 492 13.28 16.13 -6.72
N ALA A 493 13.37 15.02 -7.46
CA ALA A 493 12.30 14.61 -8.35
C ALA A 493 11.11 14.08 -7.53
N VAL A 494 9.90 14.44 -7.96
CA VAL A 494 8.64 13.92 -7.43
C VAL A 494 8.53 12.42 -7.75
N THR A 495 8.92 12.06 -8.97
CA THR A 495 9.06 10.67 -9.41
C THR A 495 10.14 10.54 -10.47
N ARG A 496 10.56 9.31 -10.74
CA ARG A 496 11.36 8.93 -11.91
C ARG A 496 10.66 7.76 -12.57
N THR A 497 10.28 7.91 -13.83
CA THR A 497 9.52 6.88 -14.54
C THR A 497 10.36 5.64 -14.86
N GLY A 498 11.67 5.84 -15.12
CA GLY A 498 12.49 4.81 -15.78
C GLY A 498 12.07 4.63 -17.24
N THR A 499 12.50 3.53 -17.85
CA THR A 499 12.08 3.16 -19.21
C THR A 499 10.57 2.98 -19.27
N VAL A 500 9.96 3.58 -20.28
CA VAL A 500 8.51 3.60 -20.51
C VAL A 500 8.20 2.97 -21.85
N GLU A 501 7.17 2.14 -21.91
CA GLU A 501 6.67 1.53 -23.14
C GLU A 501 5.52 2.36 -23.71
N THR A 502 5.11 2.06 -24.94
CA THR A 502 3.86 2.58 -25.48
C THR A 502 2.65 2.13 -24.64
N ASP A 503 1.56 2.90 -24.65
CA ASP A 503 0.37 2.84 -23.76
C ASP A 503 0.42 3.87 -22.60
N GLU A 504 -0.53 3.80 -21.67
CA GLU A 504 -0.67 4.74 -20.56
C GLU A 504 0.47 4.59 -19.54
N THR A 505 1.15 5.71 -19.26
CA THR A 505 2.10 5.85 -18.16
C THR A 505 1.47 6.65 -17.02
N SER A 506 1.35 6.03 -15.85
CA SER A 506 0.82 6.65 -14.64
C SER A 506 1.94 7.15 -13.71
N ILE A 507 1.81 8.38 -13.21
CA ILE A 507 2.81 9.08 -12.42
C ILE A 507 2.20 9.57 -11.11
N ASP A 508 2.76 9.14 -9.98
CA ASP A 508 2.41 9.67 -8.66
C ASP A 508 2.91 11.11 -8.51
N VAL A 509 1.97 12.02 -8.25
CA VAL A 509 2.22 13.44 -7.98
C VAL A 509 1.61 13.91 -6.66
N THR A 510 1.26 12.98 -5.76
CA THR A 510 0.56 13.24 -4.49
C THR A 510 1.22 14.36 -3.68
N THR A 511 2.54 14.30 -3.54
CA THR A 511 3.32 15.32 -2.80
C THR A 511 3.26 16.71 -3.42
N SER A 512 3.06 16.81 -4.74
CA SER A 512 2.92 18.09 -5.44
C SER A 512 1.54 18.69 -5.21
N VAL A 513 0.49 17.88 -5.35
CA VAL A 513 -0.89 18.34 -5.15
C VAL A 513 -1.14 18.67 -3.67
N GLN A 514 -0.59 17.89 -2.73
CA GLN A 514 -0.63 18.25 -1.31
C GLN A 514 0.04 19.60 -1.03
N ALA A 515 1.19 19.89 -1.68
CA ALA A 515 1.85 21.17 -1.51
C ALA A 515 0.95 22.33 -1.99
N TRP A 516 0.21 22.14 -3.08
CA TRP A 516 -0.72 23.14 -3.61
C TRP A 516 -1.97 23.30 -2.74
N ALA A 517 -2.53 22.20 -2.22
CA ALA A 517 -3.59 22.26 -1.22
C ALA A 517 -3.14 23.03 0.02
N ASN A 518 -1.87 22.89 0.43
CA ASN A 518 -1.25 23.64 1.53
C ASN A 518 -0.82 25.07 1.15
N GLY A 519 -1.30 25.62 0.03
CA GLY A 519 -1.08 27.01 -0.37
C GLY A 519 0.22 27.28 -1.15
N ALA A 520 0.98 26.26 -1.56
CA ALA A 520 2.09 26.48 -2.48
C ALA A 520 1.58 26.86 -3.88
N GLN A 521 2.36 27.67 -4.60
CA GLN A 521 2.05 28.01 -5.99
C GLN A 521 2.03 26.77 -6.89
N ASN A 522 0.99 26.67 -7.72
CA ASN A 522 0.88 25.67 -8.78
C ASN A 522 1.50 26.19 -10.08
N ALA A 523 2.76 25.83 -10.32
CA ALA A 523 3.43 26.01 -11.58
C ALA A 523 3.55 24.70 -12.39
N GLY A 524 2.86 23.62 -12.00
CA GLY A 524 2.94 22.32 -12.67
C GLY A 524 4.28 21.60 -12.49
N TRP A 525 4.68 20.84 -13.51
CA TRP A 525 5.89 20.01 -13.50
C TRP A 525 6.73 20.22 -14.75
N VAL A 526 8.04 19.96 -14.61
CA VAL A 526 8.95 19.73 -15.73
C VAL A 526 9.36 18.26 -15.78
N PHE A 527 9.36 17.70 -16.98
CA PHE A 527 9.84 16.37 -17.32
C PHE A 527 11.25 16.52 -17.89
N ARG A 528 12.24 16.07 -17.14
CA ARG A 528 13.65 16.12 -17.56
C ARG A 528 14.07 14.71 -17.99
N PRO A 529 14.63 14.54 -19.20
CA PRO A 529 14.91 13.22 -19.74
C PRO A 529 15.93 12.46 -18.89
N LEU A 530 15.73 11.14 -18.78
CA LEU A 530 16.67 10.24 -18.10
C LEU A 530 17.74 9.69 -19.04
N GLY A 531 17.50 9.71 -20.36
CA GLY A 531 18.42 9.20 -21.36
C GLY A 531 18.16 9.77 -22.75
N ASN A 532 18.59 9.05 -23.79
CA ASN A 532 18.68 9.55 -25.16
C ASN A 532 17.80 8.77 -26.15
N ASP A 533 16.91 7.93 -25.63
CA ASP A 533 15.84 7.24 -26.35
C ASP A 533 14.52 7.99 -26.11
N ASP A 534 13.91 8.48 -27.19
CA ASP A 534 12.79 9.41 -27.20
C ASP A 534 11.61 8.90 -26.36
N TRP A 535 11.06 9.73 -25.48
CA TRP A 535 9.75 9.46 -24.88
C TRP A 535 8.72 10.49 -25.35
N ASP A 536 7.80 10.04 -26.21
CA ASP A 536 6.75 10.87 -26.79
C ASP A 536 5.40 10.63 -26.10
N ILE A 537 4.79 11.70 -25.60
CA ILE A 537 3.49 11.68 -24.93
C ILE A 537 2.44 12.52 -25.67
N GLN A 538 1.17 12.14 -25.54
CA GLN A 538 0.04 12.92 -26.03
C GLN A 538 -0.18 14.19 -25.18
N SER A 539 -0.49 15.30 -25.84
CA SER A 539 -0.70 16.61 -25.18
C SER A 539 -2.18 16.91 -24.90
N ALA A 540 -2.44 18.05 -24.27
CA ALA A 540 -3.77 18.62 -24.06
C ALA A 540 -4.54 18.91 -25.37
N ASP A 541 -3.85 19.11 -26.48
CA ASP A 541 -4.44 19.33 -27.81
C ASP A 541 -4.71 18.03 -28.59
N SER A 542 -4.32 16.87 -28.02
CA SER A 542 -4.53 15.55 -28.64
C SER A 542 -5.96 15.02 -28.46
N ALA A 543 -6.22 13.83 -29.02
CA ALA A 543 -7.46 13.10 -28.81
C ALA A 543 -7.53 12.38 -27.44
N ILE A 544 -6.40 12.21 -26.75
CA ILE A 544 -6.28 11.49 -25.47
C ILE A 544 -5.41 12.35 -24.52
N PRO A 545 -5.96 13.47 -24.02
CA PRO A 545 -5.18 14.42 -23.23
C PRO A 545 -4.82 13.87 -21.84
N PRO A 546 -3.72 14.38 -21.23
CA PRO A 546 -3.32 14.05 -19.88
C PRO A 546 -4.46 14.19 -18.86
N THR A 547 -4.53 13.24 -17.93
CA THR A 547 -5.55 13.20 -16.89
C THR A 547 -4.91 13.27 -15.51
N LEU A 548 -5.37 14.19 -14.65
CA LEU A 548 -5.03 14.23 -13.23
C LEU A 548 -6.21 13.76 -12.40
N THR A 549 -6.05 12.68 -11.64
CA THR A 549 -7.05 12.19 -10.68
C THR A 549 -6.54 12.42 -9.27
N VAL A 550 -7.37 13.03 -8.42
CA VAL A 550 -7.03 13.37 -7.04
C VAL A 550 -8.11 12.89 -6.08
N SER A 551 -7.71 12.11 -5.09
CA SER A 551 -8.55 11.71 -3.97
C SER A 551 -8.10 12.46 -2.72
N TYR A 552 -9.02 13.14 -2.04
CA TYR A 552 -8.69 14.00 -0.90
C TYR A 552 -9.76 13.94 0.19
N THR A 553 -9.38 14.29 1.41
CA THR A 553 -10.33 14.60 2.49
C THR A 553 -10.35 16.11 2.64
N PRO A 554 -11.51 16.78 2.45
CA PRO A 554 -11.63 18.20 2.77
C PRO A 554 -11.17 18.43 4.21
N SER A 555 -10.38 19.47 4.48
CA SER A 555 -10.12 19.86 5.86
C SER A 555 -11.45 20.15 6.56
N GLU A 556 -11.58 19.76 7.83
CA GLU A 556 -12.78 20.08 8.60
C GLU A 556 -12.97 21.61 8.57
N THR A 557 -14.11 22.08 8.08
CA THR A 557 -14.44 23.49 8.04
C THR A 557 -14.44 24.02 9.47
N VAL A 558 -13.41 24.78 9.84
CA VAL A 558 -13.34 25.42 11.16
C VAL A 558 -14.25 26.65 11.09
N ALA A 559 -15.37 26.64 11.81
CA ALA A 559 -16.28 27.77 11.82
C ALA A 559 -15.54 29.05 12.22
N GLY A 560 -15.54 30.05 11.34
CA GLY A 560 -14.81 31.32 11.50
C GLY A 560 -13.45 31.40 10.80
N ASP A 561 -12.88 30.30 10.34
CA ASP A 561 -11.63 30.24 9.55
C ASP A 561 -11.95 30.55 8.09
N VAL A 562 -12.07 31.84 7.77
CA VAL A 562 -12.55 32.27 6.45
C VAL A 562 -11.44 32.28 5.41
N ASP A 563 -10.18 32.06 5.80
CA ASP A 563 -9.08 31.87 4.85
C ASP A 563 -8.45 30.49 4.76
N GLY A 564 -8.96 29.55 5.54
CA GLY A 564 -8.64 28.14 5.45
C GLY A 564 -7.21 27.84 5.88
N ASP A 565 -6.65 28.63 6.79
CA ASP A 565 -5.29 28.43 7.31
C ASP A 565 -5.24 27.48 8.52
N GLY A 566 -6.41 27.07 9.01
CA GLY A 566 -6.60 26.08 10.06
C GLY A 566 -6.71 26.68 11.46
N ASP A 567 -6.71 28.00 11.62
CA ASP A 567 -7.05 28.66 12.86
C ASP A 567 -8.11 29.77 12.68
N VAL A 568 -8.52 30.39 13.80
CA VAL A 568 -9.50 31.50 13.76
C VAL A 568 -8.86 32.66 14.48
N ASP A 569 -8.52 33.72 13.75
CA ASP A 569 -7.76 34.84 14.27
C ASP A 569 -8.25 36.22 13.77
N THR A 570 -7.43 37.26 13.92
CA THR A 570 -7.78 38.62 13.49
C THR A 570 -7.77 38.82 11.97
N ASP A 571 -7.00 38.03 11.24
CA ASP A 571 -6.92 38.09 9.78
C ASP A 571 -8.22 37.55 9.15
N ASP A 572 -8.84 36.52 9.75
CA ASP A 572 -10.18 36.05 9.41
C ASP A 572 -11.24 37.13 9.56
N VAL A 573 -11.29 37.75 10.74
CA VAL A 573 -12.22 38.85 11.03
C VAL A 573 -12.03 39.98 10.01
N GLY A 574 -10.78 40.28 9.65
CA GLY A 574 -10.43 41.28 8.66
C GLY A 574 -10.88 40.93 7.24
N ARG A 575 -10.71 39.68 6.81
CA ARG A 575 -11.17 39.20 5.50
C ARG A 575 -12.69 39.16 5.40
N LEU A 576 -13.35 38.64 6.43
CA LEU A 576 -14.80 38.56 6.47
C LEU A 576 -15.44 39.94 6.40
N GLN A 577 -14.91 40.92 7.13
CA GLN A 577 -15.36 42.32 7.06
C GLN A 577 -15.19 42.95 5.68
N ARG A 578 -14.08 42.66 4.98
CA ARG A 578 -13.84 43.13 3.60
C ARG A 578 -14.82 42.49 2.61
N SER A 579 -15.08 41.19 2.77
CA SER A 579 -16.06 40.46 1.96
C SER A 579 -17.47 41.06 2.13
N ILE A 580 -17.92 41.31 3.37
CA ILE A 580 -19.20 41.94 3.68
C ILE A 580 -19.28 43.38 3.13
N ALA A 581 -18.15 44.09 3.08
CA ALA A 581 -18.06 45.43 2.48
C ALA A 581 -18.10 45.43 0.94
N GLY A 582 -18.14 44.25 0.31
CA GLY A 582 -18.19 44.06 -1.14
C GLY A 582 -16.83 44.19 -1.82
N GLU A 583 -15.73 44.01 -1.08
CA GLU A 583 -14.39 43.89 -1.66
C GLU A 583 -14.17 42.49 -2.25
N ASP A 584 -13.37 42.40 -3.30
CA ASP A 584 -13.06 41.15 -4.00
C ASP A 584 -11.98 40.37 -3.23
N VAL A 585 -12.42 39.63 -2.21
CA VAL A 585 -11.58 38.80 -1.35
C VAL A 585 -12.14 37.38 -1.30
N ASN A 586 -11.26 36.38 -1.43
CA ASN A 586 -11.67 34.99 -1.31
C ASN A 586 -11.94 34.67 0.16
N VAL A 587 -13.15 34.18 0.44
CA VAL A 587 -13.57 33.72 1.76
C VAL A 587 -14.23 32.36 1.60
N ASP A 588 -13.90 31.44 2.51
CA ASP A 588 -14.67 30.20 2.66
C ASP A 588 -16.06 30.58 3.20
N ARG A 589 -17.10 30.38 2.37
CA ARG A 589 -18.47 30.74 2.73
C ARG A 589 -19.09 29.79 3.74
N ASP A 590 -18.65 28.54 3.75
CA ASP A 590 -19.15 27.54 4.68
C ASP A 590 -18.53 27.76 6.07
N ALA A 591 -17.29 28.26 6.13
CA ALA A 591 -16.68 28.73 7.38
C ALA A 591 -17.17 30.12 7.81
N ALA A 592 -17.64 30.95 6.86
CA ALA A 592 -18.06 32.33 7.12
C ALA A 592 -19.47 32.47 7.71
N ASP A 593 -20.37 31.50 7.55
CA ASP A 593 -21.70 31.48 8.22
C ASP A 593 -21.55 30.87 9.62
N VAL A 594 -20.98 31.66 10.53
CA VAL A 594 -20.59 31.21 11.88
C VAL A 594 -21.80 31.08 12.79
N ASP A 595 -22.85 31.88 12.58
CA ASP A 595 -24.06 31.79 13.39
C ASP A 595 -25.16 30.87 12.82
N GLY A 596 -24.96 30.38 11.59
CA GLY A 596 -25.71 29.30 10.97
C GLY A 596 -27.10 29.72 10.51
N ASP A 597 -27.30 31.01 10.21
CA ASP A 597 -28.58 31.54 9.75
C ASP A 597 -28.77 31.50 8.23
N GLY A 598 -27.69 31.17 7.50
CA GLY A 598 -27.69 30.96 6.06
C GLY A 598 -27.29 32.19 5.23
N ASP A 599 -26.90 33.30 5.85
CA ASP A 599 -26.36 34.46 5.15
C ASP A 599 -25.14 35.09 5.84
N VAL A 600 -24.03 35.19 5.08
CA VAL A 600 -22.80 35.82 5.57
C VAL A 600 -22.96 37.34 5.74
N ASP A 601 -23.11 37.79 6.98
CA ASP A 601 -23.37 39.19 7.31
C ASP A 601 -22.57 39.71 8.54
N ILE A 602 -22.97 40.87 9.07
CA ILE A 602 -22.25 41.49 10.19
C ILE A 602 -22.33 40.66 11.48
N GLY A 603 -23.36 39.82 11.62
CA GLY A 603 -23.54 38.82 12.68
C GLY A 603 -22.39 37.83 12.71
N ASP A 604 -22.02 37.29 11.54
CA ASP A 604 -20.88 36.39 11.41
C ASP A 604 -19.55 37.06 11.75
N ALA A 605 -19.31 38.26 11.23
CA ALA A 605 -18.08 38.99 11.57
C ALA A 605 -17.94 39.25 13.09
N VAL A 606 -19.06 39.37 13.80
CA VAL A 606 -19.08 39.46 15.27
C VAL A 606 -18.85 38.09 15.90
N ALA A 607 -19.44 37.02 15.36
CA ALA A 607 -19.28 35.66 15.83
C ALA A 607 -17.85 35.13 15.63
N THR A 608 -17.26 35.29 14.45
CA THR A 608 -15.85 35.00 14.15
C THR A 608 -14.91 35.74 15.10
N ARG A 609 -15.18 37.02 15.37
CA ARG A 609 -14.39 37.80 16.33
C ARG A 609 -14.45 37.24 17.75
N ASN A 610 -15.57 36.66 18.16
CA ASN A 610 -15.67 36.01 19.47
C ASN A 610 -14.91 34.69 19.52
N LEU A 611 -14.79 33.99 18.39
CA LEU A 611 -14.04 32.73 18.25
C LEU A 611 -12.53 32.97 18.25
N ALA A 612 -12.06 34.05 17.62
CA ALA A 612 -10.64 34.45 17.60
C ALA A 612 -10.02 34.75 18.98
N GLY A 613 -10.86 34.90 20.02
CA GLY A 613 -10.45 35.12 21.40
C GLY A 613 -9.96 36.54 21.70
N ASP A 614 -10.43 37.10 22.83
CA ASP A 614 -9.95 38.38 23.37
C ASP A 614 -8.50 38.26 23.90
N ASN A 615 -7.50 38.29 23.03
CA ASN A 615 -6.11 38.58 23.40
C ASN A 615 -5.55 39.78 22.62
N GLN A 616 -5.96 40.96 23.13
CA GLN A 616 -5.46 42.34 22.94
C GLN A 616 -5.95 43.15 21.75
#